data_AF-A0A7S3RUL7-F1
#
_entry.id   AF-A0A7S3RUL7-F1
#
_cell.length_a   1.000
_cell.length_b   1.000
_cell.length_c   1.000
_cell.angle_alpha   90.00
_cell.angle_beta   90.00
_cell.angle_gamma   90.00
#
_symmetry.space_group_name_H-M   'P 1'
#
loop_
_entity.id
_entity.type
_entity.pdbx_description
1 polymer ?
#
loop_
_entity_poly.entity_id
_entity_poly.type
_entity_poly.pdbx_seq_one_letter_code
_entity_poly.pdbx_strand_id
1 'polypeptide(L)'
;AQSMDAPSSGDAKRMRTGGPTAAELELASIHQSMLELISISTGKDVAEVGASLGVPPSPPAATTLLNIGVTSTMGAGLRSRVFKQLEAEVSTFELMTLSFFDLCKLIAAAQKQERMGANIPEMLPSPPDAQIQ
;
A
#
# COMPACT_ATOMS: atom_id res chain seq x y z
N ALA A 1 -12.11 -61.44 -21.34
CA ALA A 1 -11.20 -60.35 -20.93
C ALA A 1 -12.03 -59.11 -20.69
N GLN A 2 -12.17 -58.70 -19.43
CA GLN A 2 -12.71 -57.38 -19.06
C GLN A 2 -11.58 -56.36 -19.19
N SER A 3 -11.87 -55.21 -19.78
CA SER A 3 -11.19 -53.95 -19.46
C SER A 3 -12.19 -52.84 -19.69
N MET A 4 -12.68 -52.31 -18.57
CA MET A 4 -13.23 -50.97 -18.45
C MET A 4 -12.08 -49.98 -18.69
N ASP A 5 -12.32 -48.89 -19.40
CA ASP A 5 -11.79 -47.60 -18.98
C ASP A 5 -12.62 -46.43 -19.52
N ALA A 6 -12.76 -45.42 -18.67
CA ALA A 6 -13.80 -44.40 -18.65
C ALA A 6 -13.54 -43.22 -19.61
N PRO A 7 -14.57 -42.39 -19.93
CA PRO A 7 -14.35 -41.10 -20.54
C PRO A 7 -13.98 -40.10 -19.45
N SER A 8 -12.73 -39.65 -19.40
CA SER A 8 -12.34 -38.61 -18.46
C SER A 8 -11.26 -37.72 -19.05
N SER A 9 -11.68 -36.55 -19.53
CA SER A 9 -11.47 -35.34 -18.74
C SER A 9 -11.64 -34.17 -19.69
N GLY A 10 -12.71 -33.41 -19.47
CA GLY A 10 -12.76 -32.06 -19.98
C GLY A 10 -11.61 -31.29 -19.37
N ASP A 11 -10.56 -31.08 -20.16
CA ASP A 11 -9.59 -30.02 -19.93
C ASP A 11 -10.28 -28.69 -20.30
N ALA A 12 -11.30 -28.37 -19.50
CA ALA A 12 -11.85 -27.05 -19.37
C ALA A 12 -10.71 -26.20 -18.82
N LYS A 13 -9.92 -25.69 -19.76
CA LYS A 13 -9.03 -24.54 -19.66
C LYS A 13 -9.67 -23.57 -18.67
N ARG A 14 -9.28 -23.68 -17.39
CA ARG A 14 -9.67 -22.76 -16.33
C ARG A 14 -9.03 -21.44 -16.69
N MET A 15 -9.71 -20.67 -17.54
CA MET A 15 -9.46 -19.26 -17.68
C MET A 15 -9.69 -18.69 -16.28
N ARG A 16 -8.61 -18.52 -15.52
CA ARG A 16 -8.60 -17.57 -14.41
C ARG A 16 -8.83 -16.22 -15.07
N THR A 17 -10.08 -15.84 -15.23
CA THR A 17 -10.50 -14.44 -15.14
C THR A 17 -10.28 -14.04 -13.69
N GLY A 18 -9.01 -13.95 -13.29
CA GLY A 18 -8.59 -13.53 -11.97
C GLY A 18 -8.73 -12.03 -11.93
N GLY A 19 -9.79 -11.54 -11.30
CA GLY A 19 -9.88 -10.12 -10.94
C GLY A 19 -8.71 -9.71 -10.05
N PRO A 20 -8.49 -8.40 -9.89
CA PRO A 20 -7.41 -7.90 -9.04
C PRO A 20 -7.56 -8.45 -7.62
N THR A 21 -6.44 -8.87 -7.07
CA THR A 21 -6.33 -9.32 -5.68
C THR A 21 -6.58 -8.15 -4.73
N ALA A 22 -6.94 -8.46 -3.48
CA ALA A 22 -7.14 -7.43 -2.45
C ALA A 22 -5.90 -6.53 -2.26
N ALA A 23 -4.70 -7.11 -2.37
CA ALA A 23 -3.44 -6.37 -2.28
C ALA A 23 -3.23 -5.40 -3.45
N GLU A 24 -3.64 -5.79 -4.67
CA GLU A 24 -3.57 -4.91 -5.84
C GLU A 24 -4.56 -3.75 -5.73
N LEU A 25 -5.76 -4.00 -5.18
CA LEU A 25 -6.75 -2.95 -4.91
C LEU A 25 -6.29 -1.97 -3.83
N GLU A 26 -5.69 -2.48 -2.75
CA GLU A 26 -5.14 -1.65 -1.68
C GLU A 26 -3.98 -0.78 -2.17
N LEU A 27 -3.06 -1.36 -2.95
CA LEU A 27 -1.95 -0.60 -3.53
C LEU A 27 -2.44 0.47 -4.52
N ALA A 28 -3.47 0.18 -5.32
CA ALA A 28 -4.07 1.17 -6.23
C ALA A 28 -4.72 2.33 -5.45
N SER A 29 -5.38 2.04 -4.33
CA SER A 29 -5.95 3.05 -3.44
C SER A 29 -4.86 3.95 -2.82
N ILE A 30 -3.80 3.36 -2.26
CA ILE A 30 -2.67 4.10 -1.69
C ILE A 30 -2.00 4.97 -2.74
N HIS A 31 -1.81 4.44 -3.95
CA HIS A 31 -1.25 5.18 -5.07
C HIS A 31 -2.09 6.42 -5.38
N GLN A 32 -3.42 6.27 -5.48
CA GLN A 32 -4.33 7.38 -5.75
C GLN A 32 -4.28 8.43 -4.63
N SER A 33 -4.34 8.02 -3.36
CA SER A 33 -4.24 8.94 -2.21
C SER A 33 -2.91 9.69 -2.20
N MET A 34 -1.81 9.02 -2.55
CA MET A 34 -0.51 9.67 -2.66
C MET A 34 -0.47 10.72 -3.76
N LEU A 35 -1.05 10.45 -4.94
CA LEU A 35 -1.15 11.44 -6.01
C LEU A 35 -1.93 12.68 -5.57
N GLU A 36 -3.03 12.50 -4.84
CA GLU A 36 -3.84 13.60 -4.30
C GLU A 36 -3.05 14.44 -3.28
N LEU A 37 -2.34 13.78 -2.35
CA LEU A 37 -1.49 14.47 -1.38
C LEU A 37 -0.38 15.30 -2.04
N ILE A 38 0.22 14.75 -3.10
CA ILE A 38 1.27 15.41 -3.89
C ILE A 38 0.69 16.58 -4.69
N SER A 39 -0.48 16.40 -5.30
CA SER A 39 -1.21 17.46 -6.00
C SER A 39 -1.46 18.66 -5.08
N ILE A 40 -1.99 18.43 -3.88
CA ILE A 40 -2.22 19.50 -2.89
C ILE A 40 -0.90 20.20 -2.51
N SER A 41 0.19 19.46 -2.41
CA SER A 41 1.48 20.00 -1.97
C SER A 41 2.22 20.78 -3.07
N THR A 42 2.01 20.40 -4.32
CA THR A 42 2.65 21.01 -5.49
C THR A 42 1.78 22.06 -6.17
N GLY A 43 0.47 22.08 -5.89
CA GLY A 43 -0.51 22.92 -6.58
C GLY A 43 -0.81 22.47 -8.02
N LYS A 44 -0.34 21.28 -8.42
CA LYS A 44 -0.56 20.69 -9.75
C LYS A 44 -1.82 19.83 -9.77
N ASP A 45 -2.37 19.60 -10.95
CA ASP A 45 -3.50 18.70 -11.13
C ASP A 45 -3.10 17.22 -10.86
N VAL A 46 -4.02 16.42 -10.33
CA VAL A 46 -3.76 15.00 -10.02
C VAL A 46 -3.37 14.21 -11.27
N ALA A 47 -3.99 14.48 -12.42
CA ALA A 47 -3.65 13.81 -13.67
C ALA A 47 -2.25 14.20 -14.18
N GLU A 48 -1.83 15.45 -13.98
CA GLU A 48 -0.46 15.91 -14.30
C GLU A 48 0.59 15.21 -13.43
N VAL A 49 0.32 15.09 -12.13
CA VAL A 49 1.18 14.38 -11.19
C VAL A 49 1.24 12.89 -11.56
N GLY A 50 0.09 12.26 -11.84
CA GLY A 50 0.00 10.86 -12.25
C GLY A 50 0.72 10.57 -13.57
N ALA A 51 0.62 11.46 -14.55
CA ALA A 51 1.36 11.35 -15.81
C ALA A 51 2.89 11.40 -15.59
N SER A 52 3.34 12.18 -14.61
CA SER A 52 4.76 12.34 -14.31
C SER A 52 5.33 11.18 -13.49
N LEU A 53 4.58 10.68 -12.51
CA LEU A 53 5.02 9.60 -11.62
C LEU A 53 4.70 8.20 -12.16
N GLY A 54 3.88 8.12 -13.21
CA GLY A 54 3.42 6.89 -13.82
C GLY A 54 2.20 6.30 -13.12
N VAL A 55 1.57 5.36 -13.82
CA VAL A 55 0.39 4.62 -13.33
C VAL A 55 0.80 3.14 -13.21
N PRO A 56 0.35 2.40 -12.17
CA PRO A 56 0.58 0.96 -12.11
C PRO A 56 0.01 0.29 -13.37
N PRO A 57 0.65 -0.76 -13.92
CA PRO A 57 1.70 -1.58 -13.29
C PRO A 57 3.15 -1.22 -13.67
N SER A 58 3.40 -0.23 -14.53
CA SER A 58 4.75 0.08 -15.02
C SER A 58 5.07 1.57 -15.02
N PRO A 59 5.20 2.21 -13.84
CA PRO A 59 5.89 3.49 -13.76
C PRO A 59 7.37 3.32 -14.16
N PRO A 60 8.04 4.38 -14.68
CA PRO A 60 9.48 4.32 -14.90
C PRO A 60 10.17 3.99 -13.57
N ALA A 61 10.97 2.93 -13.54
CA ALA A 61 11.49 2.27 -12.33
C ALA A 61 12.34 3.13 -11.37
N ALA A 62 12.44 4.44 -11.58
CA ALA A 62 13.26 5.35 -10.80
C ALA A 62 12.65 6.74 -10.57
N THR A 63 11.37 6.95 -10.88
CA THR A 63 10.77 8.30 -10.69
C THR A 63 10.52 8.55 -9.21
N THR A 64 11.19 9.57 -8.67
CA THR A 64 11.06 10.02 -7.28
C THR A 64 10.22 11.31 -7.21
N LEU A 65 9.85 11.74 -6.00
CA LEU A 65 9.15 13.01 -5.82
C LEU A 65 10.00 14.23 -6.22
N LEU A 66 11.33 14.11 -6.16
CA LEU A 66 12.26 15.15 -6.61
C LEU A 66 12.09 15.44 -8.11
N ASN A 67 11.81 14.41 -8.91
CA ASN A 67 11.68 14.53 -10.37
C ASN A 67 10.49 15.41 -10.80
N ILE A 68 9.49 15.57 -9.94
CA ILE A 68 8.27 16.34 -10.24
C ILE A 68 8.23 17.70 -9.54
N GLY A 69 9.34 18.10 -8.92
CA GLY A 69 9.51 19.41 -8.28
C GLY A 69 9.08 19.47 -6.82
N VAL A 70 8.90 18.34 -6.14
CA VAL A 70 8.70 18.35 -4.68
C VAL A 70 10.01 18.80 -4.03
N THR A 71 9.95 19.86 -3.23
CA THR A 71 11.07 20.39 -2.46
C THR A 71 11.16 19.73 -1.09
N SER A 72 12.27 19.91 -0.36
CA SER A 72 12.42 19.38 1.00
C SER A 72 11.36 19.94 1.98
N THR A 73 10.98 21.21 1.85
CA THR A 73 9.91 21.83 2.64
C THR A 73 8.56 21.20 2.34
N MET A 74 8.25 20.97 1.05
CA MET A 74 7.04 20.24 0.64
C MET A 74 7.07 18.80 1.14
N GLY A 75 8.23 18.13 1.07
CA GLY A 75 8.44 16.78 1.58
C GLY A 75 8.17 16.64 3.08
N ALA A 76 8.59 17.61 3.89
CA ALA A 76 8.29 17.63 5.32
C ALA A 76 6.77 17.78 5.59
N GLY A 77 6.08 18.61 4.81
CA GLY A 77 4.62 18.75 4.87
C GLY A 77 3.89 17.48 4.43
N LEU A 78 4.33 16.88 3.31
CA LEU A 78 3.83 15.61 2.79
C LEU A 78 3.99 14.50 3.81
N ARG A 79 5.16 14.38 4.44
CA ARG A 79 5.41 13.41 5.51
C ARG A 79 4.35 13.48 6.61
N SER A 80 4.02 14.69 7.08
CA SER A 80 2.98 14.84 8.10
C SER A 80 1.60 14.41 7.61
N ARG A 81 1.28 14.58 6.32
CA ARG A 81 0.00 14.15 5.74
C ARG A 81 -0.03 12.63 5.51
N VAL A 82 1.06 12.04 5.04
CA VAL A 82 1.22 10.58 4.90
C VAL A 82 1.00 9.91 6.26
N PHE A 83 1.64 10.40 7.31
CA PHE A 83 1.41 9.87 8.66
C PHE A 83 -0.05 10.01 9.10
N LYS A 84 -0.68 11.18 8.91
CA LYS A 84 -2.05 11.43 9.37
C LYS A 84 -3.16 10.74 8.57
N GLN A 85 -2.97 10.57 7.27
CA GLN A 85 -4.02 10.08 6.37
C GLN A 85 -3.81 8.63 5.95
N LEU A 86 -2.55 8.20 5.89
CA LEU A 86 -2.17 6.85 5.47
C LEU A 86 -1.57 6.05 6.62
N GLU A 87 -1.56 6.57 7.85
CA GLU A 87 -1.12 5.85 9.06
C GLU A 87 0.27 5.19 8.87
N ALA A 88 1.15 5.88 8.13
CA ALA A 88 2.47 5.35 7.78
C ALA A 88 3.56 6.33 8.21
N GLU A 89 4.46 5.85 9.09
CA GLU A 89 5.65 6.60 9.48
C GLU A 89 6.73 6.42 8.42
N VAL A 90 7.07 7.51 7.73
CA VAL A 90 8.11 7.56 6.70
C VAL A 90 9.00 8.75 6.99
N SER A 91 10.32 8.62 6.86
CA SER A 91 11.22 9.77 6.99
C SER A 91 11.11 10.68 5.76
N THR A 92 11.46 11.97 5.92
CA THR A 92 11.53 12.88 4.76
C THR A 92 12.56 12.40 3.74
N PHE A 93 13.63 11.73 4.19
CA PHE A 93 14.61 11.15 3.27
C PHE A 93 13.98 10.08 2.39
N GLU A 94 13.37 9.05 2.98
CA GLU A 94 12.69 7.97 2.26
C GLU A 94 11.62 8.50 1.31
N LEU A 95 10.80 9.45 1.78
CA LEU A 95 9.74 10.07 0.99
C LEU A 95 10.28 10.76 -0.28
N MET A 96 11.49 11.32 -0.21
CA MET A 96 12.06 12.10 -1.31
C MET A 96 12.96 11.26 -2.23
N THR A 97 13.61 10.22 -1.72
CA THR A 97 14.62 9.45 -2.46
C THR A 97 14.13 8.10 -2.98
N LEU A 98 13.07 7.53 -2.41
CA LEU A 98 12.51 6.29 -2.93
C LEU A 98 11.78 6.55 -4.25
N SER A 99 11.77 5.52 -5.10
CA SER A 99 10.87 5.50 -6.25
C SER A 99 9.44 5.64 -5.74
N PHE A 100 8.60 6.34 -6.49
CA PHE A 100 7.21 6.57 -6.09
C PHE A 100 6.45 5.25 -5.85
N PHE A 101 6.74 4.24 -6.66
CA PHE A 101 6.12 2.93 -6.53
C PHE A 101 6.61 2.17 -5.28
N ASP A 102 7.90 2.22 -4.97
CA ASP A 102 8.42 1.57 -3.77
C ASP A 102 7.99 2.30 -2.49
N LEU A 103 7.82 3.64 -2.55
CA LEU A 103 7.20 4.41 -1.48
C LEU A 103 5.75 3.95 -1.22
N CYS A 104 4.95 3.74 -2.27
CA CYS A 104 3.58 3.23 -2.13
C CYS A 104 3.56 1.82 -1.51
N LYS A 105 4.48 0.94 -1.91
CA LYS A 105 4.61 -0.41 -1.30
C LYS A 105 5.03 -0.34 0.17
N LEU A 106 5.95 0.57 0.51
CA LEU A 106 6.41 0.77 1.88
C LEU A 106 5.25 1.23 2.76
N ILE A 107 4.44 2.18 2.29
CA ILE A 107 3.22 2.64 2.97
C ILE A 107 2.22 1.48 3.14
N ALA A 108 1.98 0.69 2.08
CA ALA A 108 1.09 -0.47 2.16
C ALA A 108 1.57 -1.51 3.19
N ALA A 109 2.88 -1.76 3.24
CA ALA A 109 3.48 -2.66 4.22
C ALA A 109 3.33 -2.12 5.66
N ALA A 110 3.53 -0.81 5.88
CA ALA A 110 3.36 -0.16 7.18
C ALA A 110 1.90 -0.26 7.68
N GLN A 111 0.92 0.07 6.84
CA GLN A 111 -0.51 -0.06 7.19
C GLN A 111 -0.89 -1.49 7.56
N LYS A 112 -0.34 -2.48 6.84
CA LYS A 112 -0.58 -3.90 7.15
C LYS A 112 0.00 -4.30 8.50
N GLN A 113 1.20 -3.81 8.84
CA GLN A 113 1.83 -4.10 10.12
C GLN A 113 1.05 -3.49 11.29
N GLU A 114 0.57 -2.25 11.15
CA GLU A 114 -0.24 -1.60 12.19
C GLU A 114 -1.56 -2.34 12.41
N ARG A 115 -2.26 -2.74 11.34
CA ARG A 115 -3.48 -3.56 11.45
C ARG A 115 -3.24 -4.93 12.10
N MET A 116 -2.07 -5.53 11.88
CA MET A 116 -1.70 -6.79 12.55
C MET A 116 -1.28 -6.59 14.01
N GLY A 117 -0.64 -5.46 14.33
CA GLY A 117 -0.29 -5.06 15.70
C GLY A 117 -1.48 -4.57 16.53
N ALA A 118 -2.55 -4.08 15.89
CA ALA A 118 -3.81 -3.68 16.53
C ALA A 118 -4.73 -4.87 16.86
N ASN A 119 -4.46 -6.06 16.32
CA ASN A 119 -5.12 -7.32 16.72
C ASN A 119 -4.47 -7.92 17.98
N ILE A 120 -4.26 -7.11 19.02
CA ILE A 120 -4.05 -7.64 20.37
C ILE A 120 -5.45 -7.98 20.89
N PRO A 121 -5.76 -9.24 21.22
CA PRO A 121 -7.04 -9.59 21.81
C PRO A 121 -7.22 -8.79 23.10
N GLU A 122 -8.20 -7.89 23.11
CA GLU A 122 -8.66 -7.26 24.34
C GLU A 122 -9.43 -8.32 25.16
N MET A 123 -8.98 -8.57 26.41
CA MET A 123 -9.70 -9.12 27.59
C MET A 123 -8.71 -9.95 28.47
N LEU A 124 -8.06 -9.37 29.50
CA LEU A 124 -8.50 -9.14 30.92
C LEU A 124 -8.61 -10.44 31.77
N PRO A 125 -8.36 -10.45 33.11
CA PRO A 125 -8.31 -9.33 34.06
C PRO A 125 -7.05 -9.25 34.96
N SER A 126 -6.94 -8.14 35.71
CA SER A 126 -5.96 -7.89 36.76
C SER A 126 -5.89 -9.03 37.79
N PRO A 127 -4.72 -9.33 38.37
CA PRO A 127 -4.60 -10.34 39.42
C PRO A 127 -5.48 -9.94 40.61
N PRO A 128 -6.14 -10.92 41.28
CA PRO A 128 -6.88 -10.61 42.49
C PRO A 128 -5.90 -10.08 43.53
N ASP A 129 -6.28 -8.96 44.17
CA ASP A 129 -5.56 -8.39 45.29
C ASP A 129 -5.14 -9.50 46.27
N ALA A 130 -3.84 -9.56 46.54
CA ALA A 130 -3.30 -10.42 47.59
C ALA A 130 -4.00 -10.05 48.91
N GLN A 131 -4.86 -10.93 49.39
CA GLN A 131 -5.39 -10.84 50.75
C GLN A 131 -4.22 -11.05 51.71
N ILE A 132 -3.71 -9.94 52.26
CA ILE A 132 -2.86 -9.95 53.44
C ILE A 132 -3.82 -10.03 54.64
N GLN A 133 -3.93 -11.22 55.23
CA GLN A 133 -4.34 -11.44 56.63
C GLN A 133 -3.46 -12.52 57.24
#